data_AF-A0A1J6JRK9-F1
#
_entry.id   AF-A0A1J6JRK9-F1
#
_cell.length_a   1.000
_cell.length_b   1.000
_cell.length_c   1.000
_cell.angle_alpha   90.00
_cell.angle_beta   90.00
_cell.angle_gamma   90.00
#
_symmetry.space_group_name_H-M   'P 1'
#
loop_
_entity.id
_entity.type
_entity.pdbx_description
1 polymer ?
#
loop_
_entity_poly.entity_id
_entity_poly.type
_entity_poly.pdbx_seq_one_letter_code
_entity_poly.pdbx_strand_id
1 'polypeptide(L)'
;MDFTLNILTHVVFQDHVGPAILHELEKFPVHSLGLPSLLSDPGAKTPEEALVHIFSEARRTTPSILYLPQFHLWWENAHEQLKAVLQTLLEELPSDLPILLFGTSSVPLSDLPDEPSSVFLHH
;
A
#
# COMPACT_ATOMS: atom_id res chain seq x y z
N MET A 1 -22.03 7.19 -4.11
CA MET A 1 -21.65 6.18 -5.13
C MET A 1 -20.16 6.09 -4.95
N ASP A 2 -19.75 5.49 -3.84
CA ASP A 2 -18.42 5.70 -3.28
C ASP A 2 -17.79 4.33 -3.08
N PHE A 3 -16.99 3.94 -4.07
CA PHE A 3 -16.18 2.73 -4.06
C PHE A 3 -14.87 3.04 -3.30
N THR A 4 -14.96 3.28 -1.99
CA THR A 4 -13.78 3.27 -1.11
C THR A 4 -13.75 1.90 -0.44
N LEU A 5 -13.01 0.98 -1.05
CA LEU A 5 -12.83 -0.37 -0.55
C LEU A 5 -11.80 -0.35 0.58
N ASN A 6 -12.27 -0.06 1.80
CA ASN A 6 -11.54 -0.30 3.05
C ASN A 6 -11.18 -1.80 3.14
N ILE A 7 -9.97 -2.19 2.71
CA ILE A 7 -9.45 -3.53 3.01
C ILE A 7 -8.53 -3.43 4.23
N LEU A 8 -9.15 -3.49 5.41
CA LEU A 8 -8.47 -3.66 6.69
C LEU A 8 -8.95 -4.94 7.39
N THR A 9 -8.00 -5.86 7.51
CA THR A 9 -7.92 -6.95 8.50
C THR A 9 -9.22 -7.64 8.92
N HIS A 10 -9.85 -8.33 7.97
CA HIS A 10 -10.25 -9.74 8.06
C HIS A 10 -11.00 -10.00 6.77
N VAL A 11 -10.31 -10.54 5.78
CA VAL A 11 -10.95 -10.86 4.51
C VAL A 11 -11.74 -12.16 4.68
N VAL A 12 -12.88 -12.09 5.38
CA VAL A 12 -13.99 -13.01 5.16
C VAL A 12 -14.82 -12.38 4.06
N PHE A 13 -14.31 -12.47 2.83
CA PHE A 13 -15.20 -12.27 1.70
C PHE A 13 -16.19 -13.44 1.70
N GLN A 14 -17.48 -13.14 1.61
CA GLN A 14 -18.53 -14.13 1.37
C GLN A 14 -18.09 -15.11 0.26
N ASP A 15 -18.35 -16.42 0.41
CA ASP A 15 -17.67 -17.59 -0.22
C ASP A 15 -17.35 -17.54 -1.74
N HIS A 16 -17.80 -16.53 -2.48
CA HIS A 16 -17.61 -16.38 -3.93
C HIS A 16 -17.03 -15.02 -4.33
N VAL A 17 -17.15 -13.98 -3.50
CA VAL A 17 -16.71 -12.60 -3.82
C VAL A 17 -15.20 -12.45 -3.64
N GLY A 18 -14.64 -13.14 -2.66
CA GLY A 18 -13.23 -12.98 -2.32
C GLY A 18 -12.26 -13.64 -3.25
N PRO A 19 -12.46 -14.93 -3.54
CA PRO A 19 -11.68 -15.60 -4.58
C PRO A 19 -11.78 -14.85 -5.92
N ALA A 20 -12.94 -14.28 -6.25
CA ALA A 20 -13.11 -13.50 -7.49
C ALA A 20 -12.33 -12.18 -7.48
N ILE A 21 -12.37 -11.42 -6.37
CA ILE A 21 -11.58 -10.19 -6.23
C ILE A 21 -10.08 -10.53 -6.27
N LEU A 22 -9.64 -11.52 -5.50
CA LEU A 22 -8.24 -11.94 -5.48
C LEU A 22 -7.77 -12.40 -6.87
N HIS A 23 -8.58 -13.20 -7.56
CA HIS A 23 -8.29 -13.63 -8.93
C HIS A 23 -8.22 -12.46 -9.92
N GLU A 24 -9.04 -11.43 -9.74
CA GLU A 24 -8.97 -10.25 -10.59
C GLU A 24 -7.73 -9.39 -10.27
N LEU A 25 -7.33 -9.32 -9.00
CA LEU A 25 -6.12 -8.62 -8.56
C LEU A 25 -4.83 -9.30 -9.05
N GLU A 26 -4.83 -10.62 -9.28
CA GLU A 26 -3.69 -11.36 -9.87
C GLU A 26 -3.26 -10.82 -11.24
N LYS A 27 -4.15 -10.11 -11.95
CA LYS A 27 -3.90 -9.62 -13.31
C LYS A 27 -3.15 -8.29 -13.33
N PHE A 28 -3.04 -7.60 -12.20
CA PHE A 28 -2.45 -6.27 -12.13
C PHE A 28 -1.00 -6.32 -11.60
N PRO A 29 -0.11 -5.44 -12.11
CA PRO A 29 1.23 -5.30 -11.56
C PRO A 29 1.18 -4.95 -10.07
N VAL A 30 1.90 -5.74 -9.26
CA VAL A 30 2.01 -5.53 -7.82
C VAL A 30 3.36 -4.92 -7.49
N HIS A 31 3.32 -3.76 -6.85
CA HIS A 31 4.46 -2.95 -6.46
C HIS A 31 4.61 -3.02 -4.93
N SER A 32 5.58 -3.80 -4.46
CA SER A 32 5.78 -4.04 -3.02
C SER A 32 6.48 -2.86 -2.35
N LEU A 33 5.83 -2.28 -1.34
CA LEU A 33 6.34 -1.23 -0.46
C LEU A 33 7.01 -1.79 0.81
N GLY A 34 7.13 -3.11 0.94
CA GLY A 34 7.75 -3.73 2.10
C GLY A 34 9.20 -3.29 2.29
N LEU A 35 9.66 -3.12 3.54
CA LEU A 35 11.04 -2.70 3.85
C LEU A 35 12.11 -3.54 3.11
N PRO A 36 11.99 -4.89 2.98
CA PRO A 36 12.96 -5.66 2.20
C PRO A 36 13.01 -5.27 0.72
N SER A 37 11.87 -4.90 0.12
CA SER A 37 11.79 -4.42 -1.26
C SER A 37 12.48 -3.07 -1.42
N LEU A 38 12.24 -2.14 -0.48
CA LEU A 38 12.88 -0.82 -0.50
C LEU A 38 14.40 -0.90 -0.37
N LEU A 39 14.89 -1.76 0.52
CA LEU A 39 16.33 -1.93 0.78
C LEU A 39 17.05 -2.70 -0.32
N SER A 40 16.32 -3.41 -1.18
CA SER A 40 16.88 -4.22 -2.27
C SER A 40 16.74 -3.56 -3.64
N ASP A 41 16.18 -2.34 -3.72
CA ASP A 41 16.07 -1.61 -4.98
C ASP A 41 17.48 -1.28 -5.53
N PRO A 42 17.85 -1.78 -6.71
CA PRO A 42 19.20 -1.64 -7.24
C PRO A 42 19.52 -0.22 -7.75
N GLY A 43 18.50 0.61 -7.98
CA GLY A 43 18.63 1.98 -8.47
C GLY A 43 18.63 3.03 -7.37
N ALA A 44 18.15 2.69 -6.17
CA ALA A 44 18.02 3.60 -5.06
C ALA A 44 19.21 3.55 -4.11
N LYS A 45 19.63 4.72 -3.61
CA LYS A 45 20.66 4.85 -2.57
C LYS A 45 20.06 4.90 -1.16
N THR A 46 18.77 5.21 -1.06
CA THR A 46 18.02 5.26 0.20
C THR A 46 16.62 4.66 0.02
N PRO A 47 15.96 4.17 1.09
CA PRO A 47 14.61 3.63 0.99
C PRO A 47 13.57 4.67 0.55
N GLU A 48 13.80 5.97 0.78
CA GLU A 48 12.96 7.05 0.26
C GLU A 48 13.06 7.18 -1.26
N GLU A 49 14.27 7.08 -1.82
CA GLU A 49 14.46 7.06 -3.27
C GLU A 49 13.80 5.82 -3.89
N ALA A 50 13.88 4.67 -3.22
CA ALA A 50 13.17 3.46 -3.63
C ALA A 50 11.65 3.65 -3.63
N LEU A 51 11.08 4.33 -2.62
CA LEU A 51 9.65 4.68 -2.63
C LEU A 51 9.29 5.52 -3.86
N VAL A 52 10.07 6.55 -4.17
CA VAL A 52 9.83 7.40 -5.35
C VAL A 52 9.87 6.58 -6.65
N HIS A 53 10.82 5.65 -6.77
CA HIS A 53 10.91 4.75 -7.92
C HIS A 53 9.66 3.86 -8.05
N ILE A 54 9.27 3.21 -6.95
CA ILE A 54 8.11 2.31 -6.92
C ILE A 54 6.82 3.05 -7.26
N PHE A 55 6.61 4.24 -6.70
CA PHE A 55 5.43 5.07 -7.01
C PHE A 55 5.41 5.51 -8.47
N SER A 56 6.57 5.86 -9.03
CA SER A 56 6.68 6.22 -10.46
C SER A 56 6.32 5.05 -11.36
N GLU A 57 6.77 3.85 -11.02
CA GLU A 57 6.47 2.63 -11.77
C GLU A 57 4.99 2.23 -11.63
N ALA A 58 4.41 2.36 -10.43
CA ALA A 58 2.98 2.11 -10.20
C ALA A 58 2.10 3.03 -11.06
N ARG A 59 2.45 4.33 -11.16
CA ARG A 59 1.75 5.29 -12.03
C ARG A 59 1.87 4.94 -13.52
N ARG A 60 3.01 4.41 -13.94
CA ARG A 60 3.26 4.02 -15.35
C ARG A 60 2.54 2.73 -15.77
N THR A 61 2.22 1.87 -14.80
CA THR A 61 1.70 0.51 -15.05
C THR A 61 0.23 0.36 -14.63
N THR A 62 -0.53 1.46 -14.64
CA THR A 62 -1.95 1.46 -14.29
C THR A 62 -2.80 0.62 -15.26
N PRO A 63 -3.83 -0.09 -14.77
CA PRO A 63 -4.20 -0.29 -13.36
C PRO A 63 -3.17 -1.13 -12.59
N SER A 64 -2.81 -0.71 -11.37
CA SER A 64 -1.74 -1.32 -10.57
C SER A 64 -2.06 -1.36 -9.07
N ILE A 65 -1.29 -2.14 -8.33
CA ILE A 65 -1.47 -2.34 -6.88
C ILE A 65 -0.19 -1.92 -6.16
N LEU A 66 -0.31 -1.00 -5.20
CA LEU A 66 0.71 -0.72 -4.20
C LEU A 66 0.47 -1.64 -3.00
N TYR A 67 1.42 -2.52 -2.69
CA TYR A 67 1.27 -3.52 -1.63
C TYR A 67 2.13 -3.20 -0.40
N LEU A 68 1.51 -3.02 0.76
CA LEU A 68 2.17 -2.71 2.03
C LEU A 68 2.03 -3.89 3.02
N PRO A 69 2.99 -4.84 3.02
CA PRO A 69 2.92 -6.03 3.86
C PRO A 69 3.15 -5.69 5.34
N GLN A 70 2.41 -6.36 6.23
CA GLN A 70 2.59 -6.27 7.68
C GLN A 70 2.72 -4.82 8.18
N PHE A 71 1.78 -3.97 7.77
CA PHE A 71 1.81 -2.52 7.94
C PHE A 71 2.17 -2.04 9.34
N HIS A 72 1.60 -2.63 10.40
CA HIS A 72 2.00 -2.37 11.79
C HIS A 72 3.53 -2.42 12.00
N LEU A 73 4.17 -3.52 11.62
CA LEU A 73 5.63 -3.68 11.71
C LEU A 73 6.37 -2.76 10.75
N TRP A 74 5.84 -2.55 9.55
CA TRP A 74 6.43 -1.59 8.61
C TRP A 74 6.50 -0.20 9.25
N TRP A 75 5.41 0.26 9.88
CA TRP A 75 5.31 1.55 10.52
C TRP A 75 6.23 1.67 11.73
N GLU A 76 6.27 0.64 12.58
CA GLU A 76 7.15 0.63 13.76
C GLU A 76 8.64 0.68 13.40
N ASN A 77 9.03 0.03 12.30
CA ASN A 77 10.43 -0.11 11.89
C ASN A 77 10.89 0.99 10.92
N ALA A 78 9.97 1.63 10.20
CA ALA A 78 10.29 2.79 9.36
C ALA A 78 10.68 3.99 10.24
N HIS A 79 11.74 4.68 9.86
CA HIS A 79 12.10 5.95 10.48
C HIS A 79 11.18 7.08 9.97
N GLU A 80 11.09 8.17 10.74
CA GLU A 80 10.15 9.27 10.51
C GLU A 80 10.23 9.87 9.10
N GLN A 81 11.44 10.02 8.55
CA GLN A 81 11.62 10.53 7.19
C GLN A 81 10.98 9.62 6.13
N LEU A 82 11.10 8.29 6.29
CA LEU A 82 10.52 7.34 5.35
C LEU A 82 9.00 7.33 5.40
N LYS A 83 8.43 7.44 6.60
CA LYS A 83 6.97 7.60 6.80
C LYS A 83 6.45 8.86 6.14
N ALA A 84 7.14 9.99 6.36
CA ALA A 84 6.78 11.27 5.76
C ALA A 84 6.80 11.21 4.23
N VAL A 85 7.84 10.60 3.64
CA VAL A 85 7.90 10.42 2.17
C VAL A 85 6.76 9.52 1.66
N LEU A 86 6.45 8.41 2.36
CA LEU A 86 5.32 7.56 1.99
C LEU A 86 4.00 8.36 2.01
N GLN A 87 3.73 9.10 3.08
CA GLN A 87 2.52 9.93 3.20
C GLN A 87 2.42 10.95 2.07
N THR A 88 3.49 11.71 1.82
CA THR A 88 3.53 12.70 0.72
C THR A 88 3.25 12.05 -0.64
N LEU A 89 3.88 10.90 -0.93
CA LEU A 89 3.70 10.22 -2.21
C LEU A 89 2.26 9.70 -2.42
N LEU A 90 1.58 9.29 -1.33
CA LEU A 90 0.18 8.88 -1.35
C LEU A 90 -0.76 10.08 -1.56
N GLU A 91 -0.53 11.19 -0.84
CA GLU A 91 -1.28 12.45 -1.01
C GLU A 91 -1.16 13.01 -2.44
N GLU A 92 0.01 12.84 -3.07
CA GLU A 92 0.28 13.27 -4.43
C GLU A 92 -0.23 12.30 -5.52
N LEU A 93 -0.87 11.18 -5.16
CA LEU A 93 -1.44 10.28 -6.17
C LEU A 93 -2.59 10.98 -6.93
N PRO A 94 -2.53 11.04 -8.27
CA PRO A 94 -3.62 11.60 -9.06
C PRO A 94 -4.90 10.78 -8.87
N SER A 95 -6.03 11.46 -8.61
CA SER A 95 -7.31 10.80 -8.35
C SER A 95 -7.92 10.10 -9.56
N ASP A 96 -7.38 10.33 -10.76
CA ASP A 96 -7.81 9.72 -12.03
C ASP A 96 -7.03 8.45 -12.39
N LEU A 97 -6.01 8.07 -11.62
CA LEU A 97 -5.25 6.84 -11.83
C LEU A 97 -5.84 5.66 -11.05
N PRO A 98 -6.14 4.51 -11.68
CA PRO A 98 -6.66 3.33 -11.00
C PRO A 98 -5.53 2.57 -10.29
N ILE A 99 -5.08 3.11 -9.15
CA ILE A 99 -4.06 2.51 -8.29
C ILE A 99 -4.72 2.08 -6.98
N LEU A 100 -4.64 0.79 -6.65
CA LEU A 100 -5.14 0.24 -5.40
C LEU A 100 -4.01 0.21 -4.36
N LEU A 101 -4.20 0.86 -3.21
CA LEU A 101 -3.35 0.64 -2.03
C LEU A 101 -3.89 -0.56 -1.23
N PHE A 102 -3.09 -1.61 -1.10
CA PHE A 102 -3.45 -2.83 -0.38
C PHE A 102 -2.47 -3.10 0.76
N GLY A 103 -2.97 -3.12 1.99
CA GLY A 103 -2.17 -3.38 3.20
C GLY A 103 -2.55 -4.69 3.89
N THR A 104 -1.59 -5.37 4.51
CA THR A 104 -1.87 -6.47 5.45
C THR A 104 -1.36 -6.11 6.84
N SER A 105 -2.01 -6.58 7.89
CA SER A 105 -1.56 -6.40 9.27
C SER A 105 -1.83 -7.68 10.06
N SER A 106 -1.01 -7.96 11.08
CA SER A 106 -1.25 -9.07 12.01
C SER A 106 -2.14 -8.66 13.17
N VAL A 107 -2.35 -7.36 13.35
CA VAL A 107 -3.22 -6.76 14.36
C VAL A 107 -4.43 -6.05 13.70
N PRO A 108 -5.59 -5.99 14.39
CA PRO A 108 -6.74 -5.22 13.94
C PRO A 108 -6.39 -3.75 13.67
N LEU A 109 -7.09 -3.11 12.73
CA LEU A 109 -6.93 -1.68 12.46
C LEU A 109 -7.18 -0.82 13.71
N SER A 110 -8.18 -1.19 14.52
CA SER A 110 -8.54 -0.50 15.76
C SER A 110 -7.41 -0.44 16.78
N ASP A 111 -6.44 -1.36 16.64
CA ASP A 111 -5.33 -1.53 17.56
C ASP A 111 -4.05 -0.87 17.00
N LEU A 112 -4.12 -0.32 15.78
CA LEU A 112 -3.06 0.53 15.24
C LEU A 112 -3.14 1.93 15.88
N PRO A 113 -2.00 2.58 16.15
CA PRO A 113 -2.00 3.98 16.56
C PRO A 113 -2.71 4.87 15.51
N ASP A 114 -3.18 6.05 15.92
CA ASP A 114 -3.96 6.94 15.05
C ASP A 114 -3.21 7.33 13.77
N GLU A 115 -1.90 7.59 13.88
CA GLU A 115 -1.05 8.00 12.77
C GLU A 115 -0.99 6.98 11.61
N PRO A 116 -0.66 5.68 11.82
CA PRO A 116 -0.69 4.70 10.74
C PRO A 116 -2.09 4.48 10.16
N SER A 117 -3.15 4.55 10.99
CA SER A 117 -4.51 4.35 10.50
C SER A 117 -4.95 5.41 9.49
N SER A 118 -4.45 6.65 9.61
CA SER A 118 -4.78 7.77 8.72
C SER A 118 -4.41 7.52 7.26
N VAL A 119 -3.36 6.73 7.01
CA VAL A 119 -2.86 6.37 5.68
C VAL A 119 -3.94 5.67 4.83
N PHE A 120 -4.79 4.86 5.47
CA PHE A 120 -5.85 4.11 4.79
C PHE A 120 -7.23 4.75 4.92
N LEU A 121 -7.41 5.74 5.79
CA LEU A 121 -8.72 6.39 6.01
C LEU A 121 -9.01 7.51 4.98
N HIS A 122 -7.99 7.97 4.25
CA HIS A 122 -8.10 9.04 3.25
C HIS A 122 -8.16 8.55 1.79
N HIS A 123 -8.03 7.24 1.53
CA HIS A 123 -7.96 6.66 0.19
C HIS A 123 -8.92 5.49 -0.01
#